data_AF-G0HWT2-F1
#
_entry.id   AF-G0HWT2-F1
#
_cell.length_a   1.000
_cell.length_b   1.000
_cell.length_c   1.000
_cell.angle_alpha   90.00
_cell.angle_beta   90.00
_cell.angle_gamma   90.00
#
_symmetry.space_group_name_H-M   'P 1'
#
loop_
_entity.id
_entity.type
_entity.pdbx_description
1 polymer ?
#
loop_
_entity_poly.entity_id
_entity_poly.type
_entity_poly.pdbx_seq_one_letter_code
_entity_poly.pdbx_strand_id
1 'polypeptide(L)'
;MSQSNRPPVEPDGDDDEFAALFDELQELEQLVDSEDERRQVRDAMRAAADSQDHEPATFGRVVWGFGRSDLAEALLGSLLFGIPMAVEGGTVDAGLHIAQHPLYLAATVAIAVGLVISILYVAEFQDVRVANPIFGFIPRRLVGVTGTALVVSVALLTGWGLVEWSTEPAVVYESACICAVAFVPMAIGAALGDILPGN
;
A
#
# COMPACT_ATOMS: atom_id res chain seq x y z
N MET A 1 -19.69 52.59 10.64
CA MET A 1 -18.47 52.37 9.84
C MET A 1 -17.34 51.95 10.77
N SER A 2 -16.44 51.10 10.27
CA SER A 2 -15.34 50.35 10.92
C SER A 2 -15.78 49.06 11.62
N GLN A 3 -15.98 47.97 10.87
CA GLN A 3 -15.02 47.08 10.21
C GLN A 3 -14.56 45.93 11.13
N SER A 4 -15.02 44.76 10.70
CA SER A 4 -14.57 43.41 11.00
C SER A 4 -13.06 43.30 11.06
N ASN A 5 -12.56 42.70 12.14
CA ASN A 5 -11.29 41.99 12.10
C ASN A 5 -11.44 40.68 12.91
N ARG A 6 -12.16 39.71 12.33
CA ARG A 6 -11.99 38.32 12.74
C ARG A 6 -10.74 37.78 12.03
N PRO A 7 -9.76 37.23 12.75
CA PRO A 7 -8.67 36.50 12.10
C PRO A 7 -9.24 35.29 11.36
N PRO A 8 -8.58 34.80 10.30
CA PRO A 8 -8.97 33.57 9.64
C PRO A 8 -8.83 32.43 10.67
N VAL A 9 -9.93 31.70 10.90
CA VAL A 9 -9.87 30.46 11.67
C VAL A 9 -9.19 29.44 10.77
N GLU A 10 -7.98 29.04 11.16
CA GLU A 10 -7.30 27.88 10.60
C GLU A 10 -8.12 26.63 10.96
N PRO A 11 -8.34 25.68 10.03
CA PRO A 11 -9.01 24.43 10.37
C PRO A 11 -8.02 23.53 11.12
N ASP A 12 -8.10 23.57 12.45
CA ASP A 12 -7.66 22.48 13.32
C ASP A 12 -8.87 21.56 13.56
N GLY A 13 -8.73 20.28 13.21
CA GLY A 13 -9.46 19.13 13.77
C GLY A 13 -10.92 18.94 13.37
N ASP A 14 -11.20 17.92 12.55
CA ASP A 14 -12.55 17.35 12.37
C ASP A 14 -13.22 16.98 13.73
N ASP A 15 -12.42 16.74 14.76
CA ASP A 15 -12.85 16.51 16.15
C ASP A 15 -13.61 17.71 16.77
N ASP A 16 -13.20 18.95 16.44
CA ASP A 16 -13.81 20.16 16.99
C ASP A 16 -15.18 20.46 16.35
N GLU A 17 -15.37 20.12 15.07
CA GLU A 17 -16.64 20.25 14.36
C GLU A 17 -17.67 19.24 14.86
N PHE A 18 -17.24 17.99 15.15
CA PHE A 18 -18.12 16.98 15.73
C PHE A 18 -18.55 17.31 17.16
N ALA A 19 -17.64 17.78 18.00
CA ALA A 19 -17.96 18.18 19.37
C ALA A 19 -19.03 19.28 19.38
N ALA A 20 -18.92 20.26 18.47
CA ALA A 20 -19.90 21.32 18.30
C ALA A 20 -21.28 20.78 17.84
N LEU A 21 -21.31 19.84 16.90
CA LEU A 21 -22.55 19.20 16.44
C LEU A 21 -23.22 18.37 17.55
N PHE A 22 -22.43 17.65 18.35
CA PHE A 22 -22.94 16.85 19.47
C PHE A 22 -23.57 17.73 20.57
N ASP A 23 -22.92 18.85 20.89
CA ASP A 23 -23.45 19.84 21.83
C ASP A 23 -24.78 20.44 21.34
N GLU A 24 -24.91 20.73 20.04
CA GLU A 24 -26.14 21.25 19.43
C GLU A 24 -27.29 20.21 19.51
N LEU A 25 -27.01 18.93 19.26
CA LEU A 25 -28.01 17.86 19.38
C LEU A 25 -28.47 17.65 20.84
N GLN A 26 -27.56 17.80 21.80
CA GLN A 26 -27.88 17.69 23.23
C GLN A 26 -28.74 18.87 23.71
N GLU A 27 -28.50 20.07 23.18
CA GLU A 27 -29.36 21.24 23.43
C GLU A 27 -30.76 21.01 22.84
N LEU A 28 -30.86 20.44 21.64
CA LEU A 28 -32.13 20.10 21.00
C LEU A 28 -32.92 19.04 21.80
N GLU A 29 -32.30 18.04 22.42
CA GLU A 29 -33.02 17.06 23.26
C GLU A 29 -33.74 17.75 24.43
N GLN A 30 -33.13 18.79 25.01
CA GLN A 30 -33.68 19.52 26.16
C GLN A 30 -34.84 20.45 25.77
N LEU A 31 -34.88 20.90 24.52
CA LEU A 31 -35.91 21.80 24.00
C LEU A 31 -37.16 21.08 23.48
N VAL A 32 -37.07 19.77 23.28
CA VAL A 32 -38.14 18.97 22.70
C VAL A 32 -39.14 18.50 23.76
N ASP A 33 -40.43 18.75 23.49
CA ASP A 33 -41.53 18.50 24.42
C ASP A 33 -42.13 17.09 24.30
N SER A 34 -42.00 16.42 23.15
CA SER A 34 -42.60 15.09 22.92
C SER A 34 -41.63 13.93 23.10
N GLU A 35 -42.12 12.82 23.66
CA GLU A 35 -41.31 11.61 23.88
C GLU A 35 -40.82 10.97 22.57
N ASP A 36 -41.59 11.08 21.48
CA ASP A 36 -41.20 10.51 20.18
C ASP A 36 -40.10 11.34 19.50
N GLU A 37 -40.16 12.67 19.58
CA GLU A 37 -39.09 13.54 19.08
C GLU A 37 -37.81 13.39 19.93
N ARG A 38 -37.91 13.23 21.26
CA ARG A 38 -36.73 12.91 22.10
C ARG A 38 -36.07 11.59 21.72
N ARG A 39 -36.85 10.57 21.32
CA ARG A 39 -36.27 9.32 20.79
C ARG A 39 -35.52 9.58 19.49
N GLN A 40 -36.08 10.39 18.59
CA GLN A 40 -35.44 10.70 17.33
C GLN A 40 -34.12 11.46 17.51
N VAL A 41 -34.05 12.41 18.45
CA VAL A 41 -32.79 13.10 18.80
C VAL A 41 -31.78 12.14 19.41
N ARG A 42 -32.20 11.22 20.30
CA ARG A 42 -31.30 10.18 20.85
C ARG A 42 -30.80 9.19 19.81
N ASP A 43 -31.62 8.85 18.82
CA ASP A 43 -31.21 7.97 17.72
C ASP A 43 -30.23 8.69 16.79
N ALA A 44 -30.41 9.99 16.56
CA ALA A 44 -29.46 10.82 15.82
C ALA A 44 -28.12 10.98 16.58
N MET A 45 -28.15 11.25 17.89
CA MET A 45 -26.95 11.27 18.74
C MET A 45 -26.21 9.93 18.73
N ARG A 46 -26.94 8.81 18.76
CA ARG A 46 -26.35 7.46 18.67
C ARG A 46 -25.75 7.20 17.28
N ALA A 47 -26.42 7.59 16.20
CA ALA A 47 -25.88 7.46 14.85
C ALA A 47 -24.64 8.34 14.61
N ALA A 48 -24.60 9.54 15.20
CA ALA A 48 -23.44 10.41 15.16
C ALA A 48 -22.26 9.81 15.96
N ALA A 49 -22.51 9.31 17.17
CA ALA A 49 -21.50 8.62 17.97
C ALA A 49 -20.97 7.34 17.27
N ASP A 50 -21.86 6.53 16.69
CA ASP A 50 -21.47 5.35 15.91
C ASP A 50 -20.68 5.75 14.64
N SER A 51 -20.94 6.92 14.05
CA SER A 51 -20.19 7.41 12.90
C SER A 51 -18.77 7.87 13.24
N GLN A 52 -18.52 8.36 14.46
CA GLN A 52 -17.16 8.58 14.97
C GLN A 52 -16.40 7.27 15.15
N ASP A 53 -17.07 6.22 15.63
CA ASP A 53 -16.48 4.88 15.70
C ASP A 53 -16.18 4.30 14.29
N HIS A 54 -16.74 4.89 13.23
CA HIS A 54 -16.55 4.52 11.83
C HIS A 54 -15.79 5.58 11.00
N GLU A 55 -15.24 6.62 11.62
CA GLU A 55 -14.19 7.42 10.98
C GLU A 55 -13.05 6.42 10.68
N PRO A 56 -12.72 6.13 9.42
CA PRO A 56 -11.52 5.38 9.16
C PRO A 56 -10.39 6.34 9.50
N ALA A 57 -9.89 6.23 10.73
CA ALA A 57 -8.54 6.62 11.05
C ALA A 57 -7.64 5.89 10.05
N THR A 58 -7.40 6.54 8.91
CA THR A 58 -6.38 6.18 7.93
C THR A 58 -4.98 6.41 8.52
N PHE A 59 -4.92 6.97 9.72
CA PHE A 59 -3.80 6.92 10.64
C PHE A 59 -3.84 5.66 11.50
N GLY A 60 -2.94 4.72 11.21
CA GLY A 60 -2.56 3.69 12.17
C GLY A 60 -3.34 2.39 12.11
N ARG A 61 -3.83 1.97 10.93
CA ARG A 61 -4.23 0.57 10.75
C ARG A 61 -2.98 -0.31 10.86
N VAL A 62 -2.85 -0.99 12.00
CA VAL A 62 -1.81 -2.00 12.24
C VAL A 62 -2.10 -3.19 11.30
N VAL A 63 -1.48 -3.19 10.12
CA VAL A 63 -1.60 -4.30 9.17
C VAL A 63 -0.83 -5.50 9.71
N TRP A 64 -1.55 -6.51 10.19
CA TRP A 64 -0.97 -7.75 10.71
C TRP A 64 -0.69 -8.74 9.56
N GLY A 65 0.55 -8.77 9.09
CA GLY A 65 1.04 -9.82 8.19
C GLY A 65 0.77 -9.58 6.71
N PHE A 66 0.80 -10.67 5.92
CA PHE A 66 0.54 -10.68 4.48
C PHE A 66 -0.47 -11.79 4.19
N GLY A 67 -1.70 -11.41 3.89
CA GLY A 67 -2.86 -12.26 3.69
C GLY A 67 -3.13 -12.62 2.23
N ARG A 68 -4.28 -13.24 1.96
CA ARG A 68 -4.69 -13.62 0.60
C ARG A 68 -5.17 -12.42 -0.24
N SER A 69 -5.71 -11.40 0.41
CA SER A 69 -6.13 -10.14 -0.25
C SER A 69 -4.90 -9.38 -0.74
N ASP A 70 -3.96 -9.12 0.18
CA ASP A 70 -2.66 -8.52 -0.07
C ASP A 70 -1.91 -9.23 -1.22
N LEU A 71 -1.93 -10.57 -1.24
CA LEU A 71 -1.38 -11.35 -2.34
C LEU A 71 -2.06 -11.01 -3.68
N ALA A 72 -3.39 -10.95 -3.72
CA ALA A 72 -4.13 -10.66 -4.95
C ALA A 72 -3.84 -9.25 -5.47
N GLU A 73 -3.74 -8.27 -4.58
CA GLU A 73 -3.41 -6.87 -4.91
C GLU A 73 -1.96 -6.74 -5.37
N ALA A 74 -1.03 -7.38 -4.68
CA ALA A 74 0.37 -7.44 -5.07
C ALA A 74 0.55 -8.13 -6.44
N LEU A 75 -0.20 -9.20 -6.70
CA LEU A 75 -0.23 -9.88 -8.00
C LEU A 75 -0.76 -8.95 -9.10
N LEU A 76 -1.89 -8.28 -8.86
CA LEU A 76 -2.49 -7.34 -9.81
C LEU A 76 -1.53 -6.21 -10.16
N GLY A 77 -0.93 -5.60 -9.14
CA GLY A 77 0.08 -4.56 -9.31
C GLY A 77 1.30 -5.05 -10.07
N SER A 78 1.80 -6.25 -9.77
CA SER A 78 2.90 -6.86 -10.52
C SER A 78 2.56 -7.05 -11.99
N LEU A 79 1.36 -7.56 -12.31
CA LEU A 79 0.94 -7.81 -13.69
C LEU A 79 0.73 -6.52 -14.48
N LEU A 80 0.18 -5.47 -13.84
CA LEU A 80 -0.06 -4.17 -14.46
C LEU A 80 1.22 -3.58 -15.06
N PHE A 81 2.33 -3.69 -14.34
CA PHE A 81 3.64 -3.24 -14.80
C PHE A 81 4.43 -4.30 -15.57
N GLY A 82 4.18 -5.58 -15.27
CA GLY A 82 4.91 -6.70 -15.85
C GLY A 82 4.59 -6.98 -17.30
N ILE A 83 3.30 -6.89 -17.69
CA ILE A 83 2.85 -7.19 -19.04
C ILE A 83 3.45 -6.23 -20.09
N PRO A 84 3.32 -4.89 -19.96
CA PRO A 84 3.88 -3.97 -20.95
C PRO A 84 5.38 -4.16 -21.14
N MET A 85 6.09 -4.38 -20.03
CA MET A 85 7.54 -4.49 -19.99
C MET A 85 8.07 -5.80 -20.61
N ALA A 86 7.34 -6.90 -20.43
CA ALA A 86 7.64 -8.14 -21.13
C ALA A 86 7.35 -8.05 -22.65
N VAL A 87 6.42 -7.19 -23.07
CA VAL A 87 6.10 -6.98 -24.50
C VAL A 87 7.11 -6.04 -25.19
N GLU A 88 7.60 -5.02 -24.48
CA GLU A 88 8.43 -3.95 -25.06
C GLU A 88 9.90 -4.38 -25.35
N GLY A 89 10.32 -5.57 -24.91
CA GLY A 89 11.63 -6.16 -25.23
C GLY A 89 12.83 -5.56 -24.47
N GLY A 90 12.77 -4.29 -24.06
CA GLY A 90 13.87 -3.61 -23.35
C GLY A 90 14.31 -4.28 -22.05
N THR A 91 13.43 -5.08 -21.43
CA THR A 91 13.73 -5.92 -20.26
C THR A 91 14.82 -6.95 -20.52
N VAL A 92 14.77 -7.58 -21.70
CA VAL A 92 15.72 -8.62 -22.10
C VAL A 92 17.08 -7.99 -22.33
N ASP A 93 17.13 -6.89 -23.09
CA ASP A 93 18.37 -6.16 -23.38
C ASP A 93 19.05 -5.65 -22.10
N ALA A 94 18.28 -5.08 -21.18
CA ALA A 94 18.80 -4.64 -19.88
C ALA A 94 19.28 -5.83 -19.03
N GLY A 95 18.56 -6.96 -19.04
CA GLY A 95 18.94 -8.17 -18.31
C GLY A 95 20.27 -8.75 -18.80
N LEU A 96 20.47 -8.81 -20.12
CA LEU A 96 21.72 -9.24 -20.75
C LEU A 96 22.88 -8.30 -20.42
N HIS A 97 22.64 -6.99 -20.39
CA HIS A 97 23.65 -6.01 -19.97
C HIS A 97 24.07 -6.20 -18.50
N ILE A 98 23.10 -6.43 -17.62
CA ILE A 98 23.35 -6.67 -16.19
C ILE A 98 24.08 -8.00 -15.96
N ALA A 99 23.82 -9.03 -16.77
CA ALA A 99 24.55 -10.29 -16.68
C ALA A 99 26.08 -10.09 -16.85
N GLN A 100 26.49 -9.14 -17.67
CA GLN A 100 27.92 -8.82 -17.83
C GLN A 100 28.51 -8.02 -16.66
N HIS A 101 27.67 -7.47 -15.78
CA HIS A 101 28.05 -6.58 -14.68
C HIS A 101 27.42 -7.03 -13.35
N PRO A 102 28.01 -8.00 -12.63
CA PRO A 102 27.42 -8.56 -11.41
C PRO A 102 27.14 -7.54 -10.30
N LEU A 103 27.93 -6.45 -10.23
CA LEU A 103 27.67 -5.35 -9.30
C LEU A 103 26.38 -4.61 -9.63
N TYR A 104 26.02 -4.51 -10.92
CA TYR A 104 24.76 -3.88 -11.33
C TYR A 104 23.58 -4.76 -10.97
N LEU A 105 23.71 -6.08 -11.00
CA LEU A 105 22.66 -6.98 -10.52
C LEU A 105 22.36 -6.72 -9.03
N ALA A 106 23.40 -6.70 -8.21
CA ALA A 106 23.27 -6.40 -6.79
C ALA A 106 22.65 -5.01 -6.54
N ALA A 107 23.10 -3.99 -7.30
CA ALA A 107 22.54 -2.65 -7.22
C ALA A 107 21.07 -2.61 -7.62
N THR A 108 20.68 -3.27 -8.71
CA THR A 108 19.29 -3.33 -9.20
C THR A 108 18.36 -3.94 -8.17
N VAL A 109 18.74 -5.08 -7.58
CA VAL A 109 17.95 -5.73 -6.52
C VAL A 109 17.89 -4.85 -5.26
N ALA A 110 19.02 -4.27 -4.85
CA ALA A 110 19.07 -3.39 -3.68
C ALA A 110 18.21 -2.13 -3.85
N ILE A 111 18.22 -1.52 -5.04
CA ILE A 111 17.39 -0.37 -5.38
C ILE A 111 15.91 -0.77 -5.36
N ALA A 112 15.54 -1.90 -5.99
CA ALA A 112 14.16 -2.36 -5.98
C ALA A 112 13.64 -2.61 -4.56
N VAL A 113 14.41 -3.32 -3.72
CA VAL A 113 14.05 -3.55 -2.32
C VAL A 113 14.01 -2.24 -1.54
N GLY A 114 14.96 -1.33 -1.76
CA GLY A 114 14.99 0.00 -1.13
C GLY A 114 13.77 0.86 -1.51
N LEU A 115 13.32 0.80 -2.76
CA LEU A 115 12.09 1.45 -3.22
C LEU A 115 10.86 0.84 -2.56
N VAL A 116 10.76 -0.48 -2.50
CA VAL A 116 9.66 -1.15 -1.78
C VAL A 116 9.67 -0.78 -0.30
N ILE A 117 10.83 -0.75 0.35
CA ILE A 117 10.96 -0.31 1.75
C ILE A 117 10.49 1.14 1.88
N SER A 118 10.86 2.01 0.93
CA SER A 118 10.47 3.41 0.93
C SER A 118 8.95 3.56 0.80
N ILE A 119 8.34 2.79 -0.11
CA ILE A 119 6.89 2.78 -0.35
C ILE A 119 6.14 2.24 0.88
N LEU A 120 6.59 1.14 1.48
CA LEU A 120 5.88 0.46 2.57
C LEU A 120 6.11 1.07 3.96
N TYR A 121 7.27 1.67 4.22
CA TYR A 121 7.69 2.05 5.58
C TYR A 121 8.17 3.49 5.75
N VAL A 122 8.58 4.18 4.67
CA VAL A 122 9.08 5.56 4.75
C VAL A 122 7.99 6.56 4.36
N ALA A 123 7.15 6.21 3.39
CA ALA A 123 5.94 6.97 3.12
C ALA A 123 5.00 6.81 4.33
N GLU A 124 4.66 7.91 5.00
CA GLU A 124 3.97 8.01 6.30
C GLU A 124 2.54 7.41 6.35
N PHE A 125 2.17 6.54 5.40
CA PHE A 125 0.80 6.06 5.22
C PHE A 125 0.37 4.93 6.15
N GLN A 126 1.28 4.21 6.83
CA GLN A 126 0.91 3.08 7.71
C GLN A 126 1.87 2.88 8.91
N ASP A 127 1.35 2.86 10.15
CA ASP A 127 2.09 2.40 11.35
C ASP A 127 2.25 0.86 11.31
N VAL A 128 3.19 0.38 10.49
CA VAL A 128 3.49 -1.05 10.39
C VAL A 128 4.38 -1.45 11.56
N ARG A 129 3.75 -1.73 12.72
CA ARG A 129 4.44 -2.42 13.81
C ARG A 129 4.87 -3.81 13.33
N VAL A 130 6.18 -4.05 13.26
CA VAL A 130 6.78 -5.33 12.84
C VAL A 130 6.39 -6.43 13.82
N ALA A 131 5.30 -7.14 13.52
CA ALA A 131 4.87 -8.30 14.28
C ALA A 131 5.37 -9.59 13.65
N ASN A 132 6.03 -10.43 14.45
CA ASN A 132 6.57 -11.74 14.05
C ASN A 132 7.52 -11.70 12.82
N PRO A 133 8.64 -10.97 12.92
CA PRO A 133 9.65 -10.95 11.87
C PRO A 133 10.25 -12.33 11.59
N ILE A 134 10.49 -12.63 10.32
CA ILE A 134 11.24 -13.82 9.90
C ILE A 134 12.69 -13.62 10.38
N PHE A 135 13.25 -14.63 11.06
CA PHE A 135 14.56 -14.56 11.73
C PHE A 135 14.73 -13.43 12.76
N GLY A 136 13.65 -12.78 13.22
CA GLY A 136 13.73 -11.71 14.22
C GLY A 136 13.90 -10.29 13.66
N PHE A 137 14.21 -10.13 12.37
CA PHE A 137 14.46 -8.81 11.75
C PHE A 137 13.81 -8.56 10.38
N ILE A 138 13.38 -9.59 9.63
CA ILE A 138 12.81 -9.39 8.28
C ILE A 138 11.27 -9.30 8.36
N PRO A 139 10.64 -8.19 7.94
CA PRO A 139 9.19 -8.06 7.93
C PRO A 139 8.54 -9.07 6.96
N ARG A 140 7.52 -9.81 7.41
CA ARG A 140 6.80 -10.77 6.56
C ARG A 140 6.13 -10.10 5.35
N ARG A 141 5.65 -8.87 5.52
CA ARG A 141 5.01 -8.09 4.45
C ARG A 141 5.98 -7.76 3.34
N LEU A 142 7.19 -7.28 3.67
CA LEU A 142 8.25 -7.04 2.70
C LEU A 142 8.55 -8.29 1.87
N VAL A 143 8.64 -9.45 2.52
CA VAL A 143 8.87 -10.75 1.86
C VAL A 143 7.67 -11.16 1.01
N GLY A 144 6.44 -10.92 1.47
CA GLY A 144 5.22 -11.18 0.71
C GLY A 144 5.16 -10.39 -0.59
N VAL A 145 5.35 -9.07 -0.51
CA VAL A 145 5.31 -8.16 -1.65
C VAL A 145 6.45 -8.45 -2.65
N THR A 146 7.70 -8.46 -2.17
CA THR A 146 8.86 -8.73 -3.04
C THR A 146 8.86 -10.16 -3.57
N GLY A 147 8.46 -11.14 -2.75
CA GLY A 147 8.34 -12.53 -3.15
C GLY A 147 7.27 -12.72 -4.24
N THR A 148 6.11 -12.05 -4.10
CA THR A 148 5.06 -12.08 -5.11
C THR A 148 5.55 -11.53 -6.44
N ALA A 149 6.17 -10.34 -6.43
CA ALA A 149 6.72 -9.74 -7.64
C ALA A 149 7.80 -10.61 -8.29
N LEU A 150 8.68 -11.23 -7.50
CA LEU A 150 9.71 -12.13 -8.01
C LEU A 150 9.10 -13.38 -8.66
N VAL A 151 8.13 -14.00 -8.00
CA VAL A 151 7.42 -15.18 -8.54
C VAL A 151 6.69 -14.82 -9.82
N VAL A 152 5.99 -13.68 -9.86
CA VAL A 152 5.30 -13.20 -11.07
C VAL A 152 6.30 -12.94 -12.19
N SER A 153 7.43 -12.28 -11.91
CA SER A 153 8.50 -12.04 -12.88
C SER A 153 8.98 -13.33 -13.53
N VAL A 154 9.38 -14.30 -12.71
CA VAL A 154 9.86 -15.60 -13.19
C VAL A 154 8.76 -16.32 -13.97
N ALA A 155 7.53 -16.41 -13.43
CA ALA A 155 6.44 -17.14 -14.04
C ALA A 155 6.00 -16.53 -15.38
N LEU A 156 5.86 -15.20 -15.43
CA LEU A 156 5.43 -14.48 -16.62
C LEU A 156 6.46 -14.61 -17.74
N LEU A 157 7.73 -14.31 -17.44
CA LEU A 157 8.79 -14.36 -18.44
C LEU A 157 9.06 -15.79 -18.91
N THR A 158 8.95 -16.78 -18.03
CA THR A 158 9.07 -18.19 -18.41
C THR A 158 7.88 -18.62 -19.28
N GLY A 159 6.66 -18.23 -18.89
CA GLY A 159 5.43 -18.55 -19.63
C GLY A 159 5.39 -17.96 -21.04
N TRP A 160 6.01 -16.81 -21.24
CA TRP A 160 6.15 -16.17 -22.56
C TRP A 160 7.45 -16.50 -23.31
N GLY A 161 8.30 -17.36 -22.75
CA GLY A 161 9.54 -17.78 -23.42
C GLY A 161 10.58 -16.66 -23.57
N LEU A 162 10.54 -15.66 -22.70
CA LEU A 162 11.53 -14.58 -22.65
C LEU A 162 12.80 -14.97 -21.87
N VAL A 163 12.72 -16.05 -21.09
CA VAL A 163 13.84 -16.60 -20.32
C VAL A 163 13.94 -18.11 -20.53
N GLU A 164 15.15 -18.65 -20.40
CA GLU A 164 15.45 -20.06 -20.63
C GLU A 164 16.16 -20.68 -19.42
N TRP A 165 15.60 -21.80 -18.95
CA TRP A 165 16.14 -22.58 -17.84
C TRP A 165 16.84 -23.83 -18.37
N SER A 166 17.99 -23.64 -19.01
CA SER A 166 18.79 -24.73 -19.58
C SER A 166 19.74 -25.34 -18.55
N THR A 167 20.51 -26.36 -18.95
CA THR A 167 21.59 -26.92 -18.12
C THR A 167 22.85 -26.07 -18.13
N GLU A 168 22.94 -25.07 -19.01
CA GLU A 168 24.11 -24.20 -19.13
C GLU A 168 24.04 -23.06 -18.09
N PRO A 169 25.00 -22.96 -17.15
CA PRO A 169 24.94 -21.99 -16.06
C PRO A 169 24.90 -20.52 -16.52
N ALA A 170 25.53 -20.22 -17.66
CA ALA A 170 25.55 -18.87 -18.22
C ALA A 170 24.14 -18.41 -18.65
N VAL A 171 23.40 -19.27 -19.35
CA VAL A 171 22.03 -18.99 -19.82
C VAL A 171 21.06 -18.85 -18.65
N VAL A 172 21.21 -19.70 -17.63
CA VAL A 172 20.41 -19.61 -16.39
C VAL A 172 20.68 -18.29 -15.66
N TYR A 173 21.94 -17.85 -15.64
CA TYR A 173 22.32 -16.59 -15.02
C TYR A 173 21.81 -15.37 -15.78
N GLU A 174 21.89 -15.37 -17.11
CA GLU A 174 21.28 -14.34 -17.97
C GLU A 174 19.76 -14.26 -17.73
N SER A 175 19.08 -15.41 -17.73
CA SER A 175 17.66 -15.52 -17.42
C SER A 175 17.29 -14.98 -16.04
N ALA A 176 18.13 -15.24 -15.03
CA ALA A 176 17.95 -14.66 -13.70
C ALA A 176 18.12 -13.13 -13.70
N CYS A 177 19.06 -12.59 -14.49
CA CYS A 177 19.26 -11.14 -14.63
C CYS A 177 18.06 -10.46 -15.33
N ILE A 178 17.49 -11.08 -16.36
CA ILE A 178 16.27 -10.61 -17.02
C ILE A 178 15.11 -10.58 -16.01
N CYS A 179 14.94 -11.65 -15.23
CA CYS A 179 13.94 -11.69 -14.16
C CYS A 179 14.17 -10.61 -13.09
N ALA A 180 15.44 -10.30 -12.76
CA ALA A 180 15.78 -9.26 -11.79
C ALA A 180 15.50 -7.83 -12.30
N VAL A 181 15.66 -7.58 -13.60
CA VAL A 181 15.23 -6.31 -14.21
C VAL A 181 13.72 -6.20 -14.17
N ALA A 182 13.01 -7.25 -14.57
CA ALA A 182 11.56 -7.25 -14.57
C ALA A 182 10.96 -7.12 -13.16
N PHE A 183 11.65 -7.68 -12.17
CA PHE A 183 11.29 -7.57 -10.77
C PHE A 183 11.17 -6.13 -10.29
N VAL A 184 11.94 -5.17 -10.82
CA VAL A 184 11.97 -3.79 -10.30
C VAL A 184 10.60 -3.11 -10.37
N PRO A 185 10.00 -2.85 -11.57
CA PRO A 185 8.70 -2.20 -11.62
C PRO A 185 7.55 -3.13 -11.18
N MET A 186 7.71 -4.46 -11.28
CA MET A 186 6.72 -5.40 -10.73
C MET A 186 6.67 -5.30 -9.20
N ALA A 187 7.80 -5.12 -8.52
CA ALA A 187 7.87 -4.95 -7.08
C ALA A 187 7.30 -3.61 -6.62
N ILE A 188 7.53 -2.54 -7.41
CA ILE A 188 6.87 -1.25 -7.21
C ILE A 188 5.36 -1.40 -7.35
N GLY A 189 4.91 -2.04 -8.44
CA GLY A 189 3.49 -2.32 -8.67
C GLY A 189 2.87 -3.15 -7.55
N ALA A 190 3.56 -4.18 -7.10
CA ALA A 190 3.14 -5.02 -5.97
C ALA A 190 2.99 -4.21 -4.68
N ALA A 191 3.97 -3.36 -4.37
CA ALA A 191 3.97 -2.52 -3.17
C ALA A 191 2.87 -1.46 -3.22
N LEU A 192 2.63 -0.86 -4.39
CA LEU A 192 1.54 0.10 -4.57
C LEU A 192 0.17 -0.59 -4.50
N GLY A 193 0.02 -1.77 -5.10
CA GLY A 193 -1.19 -2.59 -5.01
C GLY A 193 -1.54 -2.93 -3.57
N ASP A 194 -0.55 -3.40 -2.81
CA ASP A 194 -0.65 -3.76 -1.38
C ASP A 194 -0.91 -2.55 -0.44
N ILE A 195 -0.79 -1.32 -0.93
CA ILE A 195 -1.13 -0.09 -0.20
C ILE A 195 -2.56 0.39 -0.50
N LEU A 196 -3.14 -0.01 -1.64
CA LEU A 196 -4.48 0.45 -1.99
C LEU A 196 -5.50 -0.05 -0.95
N PRO A 197 -6.45 0.80 -0.52
CA PRO A 197 -7.44 0.41 0.47
C PRO A 197 -8.38 -0.66 -0.09
N GLY A 198 -8.10 -1.92 0.27
CA GLY A 198 -8.95 -3.08 0.07
C GLY A 198 -9.23 -3.78 1.40
N ASN A 199 -10.25 -3.27 2.11
CA ASN A 199 -10.78 -3.64 3.44
C ASN A 199 -10.22 -2.87 4.61
#